data_AF-A0A2E6VR07-F1
#
_entry.id   AF-A0A2E6VR07-F1
#
_cell.length_a   1.000
_cell.length_b   1.000
_cell.length_c   1.000
_cell.angle_alpha   90.00
_cell.angle_beta   90.00
_cell.angle_gamma   90.00
#
_symmetry.space_group_name_H-M   'P 1'
#
loop_
_entity.id
_entity.type
_entity.pdbx_description
1 polymer ?
#
loop_
_entity_poly.entity_id
_entity_poly.type
_entity_poly.pdbx_seq_one_letter_code
_entity_poly.pdbx_strand_id
1 'polypeptide(L)' 'MTDYREQTLEELLEEEKKLRKERVTLRFQHGTRQLLDTSALKKNKKSLARLLTVISEKRKSA' A
#
# COMPACT_ATOMS: atom_id res chain seq x y z
N MET A 1 -1.82 -1.76 13.95
CA MET A 1 -0.83 -1.03 13.14
C MET A 1 -0.06 -2.08 12.36
N THR A 2 0.08 -1.96 11.03
CA THR A 2 0.96 -2.84 10.26
C THR A 2 2.37 -2.28 10.31
N ASP A 3 3.23 -2.93 11.09
CA ASP A 3 4.65 -2.57 11.22
C ASP A 3 5.43 -3.14 10.04
N TYR A 4 5.61 -2.34 9.00
CA TYR A 4 6.41 -2.67 7.82
C TYR A 4 7.93 -2.69 8.10
N ARG A 5 8.35 -2.40 9.34
CA ARG A 5 9.77 -2.23 9.70
C ARG A 5 10.54 -3.54 9.77
N GLU A 6 9.88 -4.63 10.14
CA GLU A 6 10.48 -5.95 10.33
C GLU A 6 10.69 -6.73 9.02
N GLN A 7 9.94 -6.38 7.96
CA GLN A 7 10.00 -7.06 6.66
C GLN A 7 11.26 -6.73 5.86
N THR A 8 11.72 -7.64 5.00
CA THR A 8 12.88 -7.40 4.14
C THR A 8 12.61 -6.40 3.02
N LEU A 9 13.66 -5.83 2.43
CA LEU A 9 13.51 -4.85 1.34
C LEU A 9 12.78 -5.44 0.12
N GLU A 10 12.99 -6.73 -0.16
CA GLU A 10 12.31 -7.47 -1.22
C GLU A 10 10.83 -7.70 -0.91
N GLU A 11 10.50 -8.12 0.32
CA GLU A 11 9.12 -8.28 0.78
C GLU A 11 8.33 -6.96 0.68
N LEU A 12 8.96 -5.84 1.06
CA LEU A 12 8.35 -4.52 0.96
C LEU A 12 8.07 -4.14 -0.49
N LEU A 13 8.95 -4.47 -1.44
CA LEU A 13 8.73 -4.21 -2.86
C LEU A 13 7.61 -5.10 -3.44
N GLU A 14 7.53 -6.35 -3.00
CA GLU A 14 6.46 -7.28 -3.35
C GLU A 14 5.10 -6.75 -2.85
N GLU A 15 5.07 -6.25 -1.62
CA GLU A 15 3.88 -5.70 -0.99
C GLU A 15 3.46 -4.35 -1.62
N GLU A 16 4.42 -3.54 -2.09
CA GLU A 16 4.14 -2.33 -2.86
C GLU A 16 3.35 -2.66 -4.14
N LYS A 17 3.79 -3.70 -4.88
CA LYS A 17 3.13 -4.14 -6.10
C LYS A 17 1.71 -4.64 -5.80
N LYS A 18 1.52 -5.39 -4.72
CA LYS A 18 0.20 -5.86 -4.27
C LYS A 18 -0.73 -4.68 -3.94
N LEU A 19 -0.28 -3.74 -3.12
CA LEU A 19 -1.07 -2.56 -2.73
C LEU A 19 -1.41 -1.68 -3.95
N ARG A 20 -0.51 -1.54 -4.93
CA ARG A 20 -0.81 -0.81 -6.18
C ARG A 20 -1.88 -1.51 -7.01
N LYS A 21 -1.83 -2.84 -7.15
CA LYS A 21 -2.88 -3.61 -7.85
C LYS A 21 -4.22 -3.44 -7.16
N GLU A 22 -4.25 -3.62 -5.84
CA GLU A 22 -5.45 -3.45 -5.04
C GLU A 22 -6.03 -2.03 -5.19
N ARG A 23 -5.19 -1.00 -5.23
CA ARG A 23 -5.63 0.38 -5.48
C ARG A 23 -6.32 0.56 -6.83
N VAL A 24 -5.84 -0.10 -7.89
CA VAL A 24 -6.49 -0.06 -9.21
C VAL A 24 -7.86 -0.73 -9.13
N THR A 25 -7.95 -1.90 -8.50
CA THR A 25 -9.21 -2.62 -8.29
C THR A 25 -10.21 -1.78 -7.50
N LEU A 26 -9.78 -1.17 -6.39
CA LEU A 26 -10.63 -0.29 -5.57
C LEU A 26 -11.11 0.93 -6.35
N ARG A 27 -10.27 1.54 -7.19
CA ARG A 27 -10.70 2.65 -8.06
C ARG A 27 -11.68 2.19 -9.12
N PHE A 28 -11.50 1.00 -9.67
CA PHE A 28 -12.41 0.42 -10.65
C PHE A 28 -13.79 0.17 -10.01
N GLN A 29 -13.83 -0.49 -8.85
CA GLN A 29 -15.05 -0.71 -8.05
C GLN A 29 -15.74 0.59 -7.63
N HIS A 30 -14.96 1.62 -7.29
CA HIS A 30 -15.49 2.95 -6.98
C HIS A 30 -16.11 3.61 -8.21
N GLY A 31 -15.46 3.49 -9.38
CA GLY A 31 -15.99 3.98 -10.66
C GLY A 31 -17.29 3.30 -11.08
N THR A 32 -17.41 1.98 -10.83
CA THR A 32 -18.66 1.23 -11.08
C THR A 32 -19.72 1.42 -10.00
N ARG A 33 -19.47 2.24 -8.97
CA ARG A 33 -20.36 2.46 -7.80
C ARG A 33 -20.70 1.18 -7.03
N GLN A 34 -19.86 0.14 -7.14
CA GLN A 34 -20.02 -1.13 -6.44
C GLN A 34 -19.20 -1.21 -5.14
N LEU A 35 -18.48 -0.13 -4.79
CA LEU A 35 -17.67 -0.08 -3.59
C LEU A 35 -18.52 0.32 -2.37
N LEU A 36 -18.80 -0.66 -1.51
CA LEU A 36 -19.56 -0.46 -0.26
C LEU A 36 -18.75 0.30 0.81
N ASP A 37 -17.44 0.07 0.89
CA ASP A 37 -16.54 0.78 1.82
C ASP A 37 -15.55 1.69 1.08
N THR A 38 -15.87 2.98 1.00
CA THR A 38 -14.99 4.01 0.42
C THR A 38 -13.77 4.31 1.31
N SER A 39 -13.81 3.92 2.59
CA SER A 39 -12.67 4.08 3.51
C SER A 39 -11.49 3.21 3.11
N ALA A 40 -11.74 2.09 2.40
CA ALA A 40 -10.72 1.19 1.89
C ALA A 40 -9.71 1.92 0.97
N LEU A 41 -10.17 2.86 0.14
CA LEU A 41 -9.30 3.71 -0.70
C LEU A 41 -8.33 4.54 0.15
N LYS A 42 -8.84 5.16 1.23
CA LYS A 42 -8.03 5.98 2.14
C LYS A 42 -7.05 5.14 2.94
N LYS A 43 -7.46 3.94 3.39
CA LYS A 43 -6.62 2.98 4.09
C LYS A 43 -5.49 2.50 3.18
N ASN A 44 -5.79 2.01 1.98
CA ASN A 44 -4.81 1.55 1.00
C ASN A 44 -3.82 2.68 0.62
N LYS A 45 -4.28 3.92 0.39
CA LYS A 45 -3.39 5.07 0.14
C LYS A 45 -2.43 5.32 1.30
N LYS A 46 -2.90 5.26 2.55
CA LYS A 46 -2.06 5.44 3.75
C LYS A 46 -1.07 4.30 3.93
N SER A 47 -1.48 3.05 3.71
CA SER A 47 -0.59 1.89 3.77
C SER A 47 0.52 1.96 2.74
N LEU A 48 0.19 2.30 1.48
CA LEU A 48 1.18 2.48 0.42
C LEU A 48 2.18 3.60 0.75
N ALA A 49 1.71 4.73 1.29
CA ALA A 49 2.60 5.83 1.69
C ALA A 49 3.57 5.41 2.80
N ARG A 50 3.10 4.71 3.83
CA ARG A 50 3.94 4.21 4.93
C ARG A 50 4.99 3.21 4.44
N LEU A 51 4.58 2.28 3.59
CA LEU A 51 5.48 1.30 2.98
C LEU A 51 6.60 2.00 2.19
N LEU A 52 6.26 2.99 1.35
CA LEU A 52 7.25 3.78 0.62
C LEU A 52 8.21 4.54 1.54
N THR A 53 7.71 5.07 2.66
CA THR A 53 8.55 5.71 3.68
C THR A 53 9.56 4.72 4.25
N VAL A 54 9.12 3.52 4.66
CA VAL A 54 10.03 2.50 5.21
C VAL A 54 11.04 2.02 4.17
N ILE A 55 10.64 1.82 2.91
CA ILE A 55 11.57 1.50 1.82
C ILE A 55 12.63 2.60 1.68
N SER A 56 12.22 3.88 1.72
CA SER A 56 13.15 5.00 1.65
C SER A 56 14.06 5.09 2.87
N GLU A 57 13.58 4.79 4.06
CA GLU A 57 14.38 4.74 5.30
C GLU A 57 15.46 3.66 5.17
N LYS A 58 15.08 2.44 4.77
CA LYS A 58 16.01 1.31 4.58
C LYS A 58 17.08 1.58 3.51
N ARG A 59 16.71 2.26 2.43
CA ARG A 59 17.65 2.67 1.37
C ARG A 59 18.62 3.78 1.80
N LYS A 60 18.27 4.59 2.79
CA LYS A 60 19.14 5.66 3.33
C LYS A 60 20.05 5.17 4.45
N SER A 61 19.63 4.11 5.16
CA SER A 61 20.44 3.47 6.20
C SER A 61 21.43 2.43 5.66
N ALA A 62 21.28 2.05 4.39
CA ALA A 62 22.25 1.24 3.64
C ALA A 62 23.31 2.15 3.01
#